data_AF-A0A530QHF9-F1
#
_entry.id   AF-A0A530QHF9-F1
#
_cell.length_a   1.000
_cell.length_b   1.000
_cell.length_c   1.000
_cell.angle_alpha   90.00
_cell.angle_beta   90.00
_cell.angle_gamma   90.00
#
_symmetry.space_group_name_H-M   'P 1'
#
loop_
_entity.id
_entity.type
_entity.pdbx_description
1 polymer ?
#
loop_
_entity_poly.entity_id
_entity_poly.type
_entity_poly.pdbx_seq_one_letter_code
_entity_poly.pdbx_strand_id
1 'polypeptide(L)'
;MRRTVTLRTTLYALTAALLLLTALLPAKAEEAPIVSIVTDLAPGDLLNVRATASAMGKIKARLPNGTSVNNLGCNDVNGYRWCKVA
;
A
#
# COMPACT_ATOMS: atom_id res chain seq x y z
N MET A 1 -7.47 7.59 -56.76
CA MET A 1 -6.35 7.63 -55.80
C MET A 1 -6.59 8.52 -54.55
N ARG A 2 -7.79 9.08 -54.29
CA ARG A 2 -8.06 9.96 -53.12
C ARG A 2 -8.45 9.23 -51.82
N ARG A 3 -8.94 7.98 -51.90
CA ARG A 3 -9.47 7.22 -50.73
C ARG A 3 -8.40 6.66 -49.79
N THR A 4 -7.22 6.34 -50.32
CA THR A 4 -6.10 5.75 -49.56
C THR A 4 -5.34 6.77 -48.71
N VAL A 5 -5.35 8.05 -49.11
CA VAL A 5 -4.67 9.14 -48.38
C VAL A 5 -5.45 9.53 -47.13
N THR A 6 -6.78 9.61 -47.21
CA THR A 6 -7.66 9.93 -46.08
C THR A 6 -7.68 8.87 -45.00
N LEU A 7 -7.47 7.59 -45.36
CA LEU A 7 -7.46 6.47 -44.41
C LEU A 7 -6.17 6.42 -43.58
N ARG A 8 -5.02 6.78 -44.19
CA ARG A 8 -3.74 6.87 -43.48
C ARG A 8 -3.73 8.03 -42.50
N THR A 9 -4.23 9.20 -42.89
CA THR A 9 -4.27 10.38 -42.00
C THR A 9 -5.22 10.21 -40.82
N THR A 10 -6.38 9.57 -41.01
CA THR A 10 -7.27 9.25 -39.87
C THR A 10 -6.67 8.22 -38.94
N LEU A 11 -5.95 7.22 -39.48
CA LEU A 11 -5.25 6.22 -38.67
C LEU A 11 -4.14 6.87 -37.81
N TYR A 12 -3.34 7.77 -38.39
CA TYR A 12 -2.34 8.53 -37.64
C TYR A 12 -2.96 9.45 -36.58
N ALA A 13 -4.07 10.13 -36.90
CA ALA A 13 -4.77 10.98 -35.96
C ALA A 13 -5.33 10.18 -34.76
N LEU A 14 -5.87 8.99 -35.00
CA LEU A 14 -6.35 8.08 -33.95
C LEU A 14 -5.21 7.56 -33.07
N THR A 15 -4.07 7.19 -33.66
CA THR A 15 -2.89 6.76 -32.88
C THR A 15 -2.32 7.89 -32.03
N ALA A 16 -2.27 9.12 -32.56
CA ALA A 16 -1.81 10.29 -31.82
C ALA A 16 -2.77 10.64 -30.67
N ALA A 17 -4.08 10.57 -30.90
CA ALA A 17 -5.10 10.79 -29.88
C ALA A 17 -5.02 9.75 -28.75
N LEU A 18 -4.77 8.47 -29.09
CA LEU A 18 -4.63 7.40 -28.10
C LEU A 18 -3.35 7.58 -27.25
N LEU A 19 -2.23 7.96 -27.86
CA LEU A 19 -0.98 8.25 -27.15
C LEU A 19 -1.10 9.46 -26.21
N LEU A 20 -1.77 10.53 -26.66
CA LEU A 20 -2.05 11.71 -25.83
C LEU A 20 -2.97 11.36 -24.63
N LEU A 21 -3.91 10.44 -24.81
CA LEU A 21 -4.81 10.01 -23.74
C LEU A 21 -4.07 9.20 -22.65
N THR A 22 -3.08 8.39 -23.04
CA THR A 22 -2.27 7.63 -22.05
C THR A 22 -1.35 8.51 -21.21
N ALA A 23 -0.87 9.64 -21.74
CA ALA A 23 0.01 10.57 -21.02
C ALA A 23 -0.69 11.35 -19.89
N LEU A 24 -2.02 11.34 -19.86
CA LEU A 24 -2.84 12.00 -18.83
C LEU A 24 -3.16 11.08 -17.64
N LEU A 25 -2.77 9.80 -17.70
CA LEU A 25 -3.00 8.87 -16.60
C LEU A 25 -2.07 9.24 -15.42
N PRO A 26 -2.61 9.46 -14.22
CA PRO A 26 -1.78 9.65 -13.04
C PRO A 26 -0.99 8.37 -12.78
N ALA A 27 0.34 8.48 -12.72
CA ALA A 27 1.18 7.40 -12.23
C ALA A 27 0.80 7.14 -10.77
N LYS A 28 0.12 6.02 -10.51
CA LYS A 28 -0.10 5.52 -9.15
C LYS A 28 1.25 5.02 -8.65
N ALA A 29 1.92 5.80 -7.81
CA ALA A 29 3.05 5.31 -7.04
C ALA A 29 2.52 4.24 -6.08
N GLU A 30 2.85 2.97 -6.35
CA GLU A 30 2.61 1.89 -5.42
C GLU A 30 3.71 1.95 -4.37
N GLU A 31 3.38 2.49 -3.22
CA GLU A 31 4.32 2.60 -2.10
C GLU A 31 4.56 1.20 -1.55
N ALA A 32 5.83 0.78 -1.53
CA ALA A 32 6.19 -0.56 -1.10
C ALA A 32 5.73 -0.80 0.35
N PRO A 33 5.20 -1.99 0.67
CA PRO A 33 4.73 -2.28 2.01
C PRO A 33 5.89 -2.17 3.01
N ILE A 34 5.68 -1.42 4.08
CA ILE A 34 6.63 -1.30 5.17
C ILE A 34 6.49 -2.54 6.04
N VAL A 35 7.50 -3.39 6.08
CA VAL A 35 7.46 -4.63 6.88
C VAL A 35 8.09 -4.38 8.26
N SER A 36 7.45 -4.86 9.31
CA SER A 36 7.97 -4.83 10.69
C SER A 36 8.06 -6.24 11.27
N ILE A 37 9.12 -6.50 12.05
CA ILE A 37 9.38 -7.80 12.66
C ILE A 37 9.22 -7.68 14.17
N VAL A 38 8.47 -8.61 14.77
CA VAL A 38 8.35 -8.70 16.23
C VAL A 38 9.66 -9.22 16.81
N THR A 39 10.26 -8.46 17.71
CA THR A 39 11.56 -8.74 18.34
C THR A 39 11.51 -8.43 19.83
N ASP A 40 12.52 -8.87 20.57
CA ASP A 40 12.77 -8.55 21.99
C ASP A 40 11.66 -8.96 22.99
N LEU A 41 10.81 -9.93 22.63
CA LEU A 41 9.95 -10.59 23.62
C LEU A 41 10.74 -11.61 24.44
N ALA A 42 10.38 -11.82 25.71
CA ALA A 42 10.96 -12.88 26.53
C ALA A 42 10.62 -14.28 25.96
N PRO A 43 11.40 -15.33 26.29
CA PRO A 43 11.11 -16.68 25.81
C PRO A 43 9.70 -17.15 26.20
N GLY A 44 8.89 -17.50 25.20
CA GLY A 44 7.50 -17.95 25.38
C GLY A 44 6.46 -16.83 25.38
N ASP A 45 6.86 -15.55 25.35
CA ASP A 45 5.94 -14.42 25.31
C ASP A 45 5.39 -14.13 23.92
N LEU A 46 4.23 -13.46 23.89
CA LEU A 46 3.54 -13.06 22.66
C LEU A 46 3.16 -11.57 22.71
N LEU A 47 3.36 -10.87 21.60
CA LEU A 47 2.90 -9.50 21.42
C LEU A 47 1.40 -9.48 21.13
N ASN A 48 0.62 -8.75 21.94
CA ASN A 48 -0.80 -8.57 21.72
C ASN A 48 -1.07 -7.49 20.67
N VAL A 49 -1.69 -7.84 19.54
CA VAL A 49 -2.27 -6.89 18.60
C VAL A 49 -3.68 -6.55 19.05
N ARG A 50 -4.00 -5.26 19.15
CA ARG A 50 -5.27 -4.78 19.71
C ARG A 50 -6.12 -4.07 18.66
N ALA A 51 -7.44 -4.16 18.85
CA ALA A 51 -8.42 -3.54 17.95
C ALA A 51 -8.37 -2.00 17.95
N THR A 52 -7.85 -1.42 19.03
CA THR A 52 -7.69 0.03 19.22
C THR A 52 -6.31 0.31 19.80
N ALA A 53 -5.79 1.52 19.59
CA ALA A 53 -4.51 2.00 20.11
C ALA A 53 -4.58 2.27 21.63
N SER A 54 -4.78 1.21 22.40
CA SER A 54 -4.94 1.25 23.85
C SER A 54 -4.61 -0.12 24.45
N ALA A 55 -3.94 -0.14 25.60
CA ALA A 55 -3.68 -1.36 26.37
C ALA A 55 -4.97 -2.07 26.83
N MET A 56 -6.09 -1.35 26.92
CA MET A 56 -7.40 -1.93 27.25
C MET A 56 -8.17 -2.42 26.02
N GLY A 57 -7.67 -2.14 24.80
CA GLY A 57 -8.31 -2.58 23.56
C GLY A 57 -8.39 -4.11 23.47
N LYS A 58 -9.48 -4.62 22.89
CA LYS A 58 -9.67 -6.06 22.68
C LYS A 58 -8.49 -6.64 21.89
N ILE A 59 -7.93 -7.74 22.38
CA ILE A 59 -6.89 -8.49 21.69
C ILE A 59 -7.49 -9.14 20.44
N LYS A 60 -6.85 -8.92 19.29
CA LYS A 60 -7.23 -9.48 17.99
C LYS A 60 -6.30 -10.59 17.54
N ALA A 61 -5.02 -10.49 17.89
CA ALA A 61 -4.03 -11.51 17.61
C ALA A 61 -2.93 -11.50 18.67
N ARG A 62 -2.16 -12.59 18.73
CA ARG A 62 -0.97 -12.75 19.56
C ARG A 62 0.17 -13.25 18.70
N LEU A 63 1.27 -12.50 18.65
CA LEU A 63 2.36 -12.75 17.70
C LEU A 63 3.65 -13.12 18.46
N PRO A 64 4.31 -14.24 18.13
CA PRO A 64 5.61 -14.58 18.69
C PRO A 64 6.74 -13.73 18.08
N ASN A 65 7.93 -13.78 18.69
CA ASN A 65 9.17 -13.27 18.09
C ASN A 65 9.39 -13.85 16.68
N GLY A 66 9.94 -13.02 15.79
CA GLY A 66 10.20 -13.36 14.40
C GLY A 66 9.00 -13.19 13.46
N THR A 67 7.81 -12.89 13.99
CA THR A 67 6.63 -12.64 13.15
C THR A 67 6.81 -11.37 12.33
N SER A 68 6.56 -11.48 11.02
CA SER A 68 6.58 -10.36 10.07
C SER A 68 5.16 -9.84 9.84
N VAL A 69 4.97 -8.53 9.90
CA VAL A 69 3.68 -7.85 9.68
C VAL A 69 3.85 -6.63 8.79
N ASN A 70 2.81 -6.30 8.02
CA ASN A 70 2.79 -5.07 7.24
C ASN A 70 2.40 -3.91 8.15
N ASN A 71 3.31 -2.95 8.34
CA ASN A 71 3.09 -1.73 9.09
C ASN A 71 2.42 -0.68 8.20
N LEU A 72 1.20 -0.30 8.60
CA LEU A 72 0.34 0.64 7.89
C LEU A 72 0.44 2.07 8.45
N GLY A 73 1.46 2.34 9.26
CA GLY A 73 1.72 3.63 9.87
C GLY A 73 1.56 3.63 11.39
N CYS A 74 2.29 4.52 12.04
CA CYS A 74 2.32 4.65 13.48
C CYS A 74 1.97 6.06 13.95
N ASN A 75 1.26 6.16 15.07
CA ASN A 75 0.84 7.42 15.68
C ASN A 75 1.07 7.39 17.19
N ASP A 76 1.29 8.56 17.79
CA ASP A 76 1.35 8.70 19.24
C ASP A 76 -0.07 8.86 19.80
N VAL A 77 -0.46 7.96 20.70
CA VAL A 77 -1.76 7.97 21.36
C VAL A 77 -1.54 7.87 22.86
N ASN A 78 -2.00 8.87 23.61
CA ASN A 78 -1.82 8.97 25.07
C ASN A 78 -0.35 8.85 25.51
N GLY A 79 0.58 9.39 24.73
CA GLY A 79 2.02 9.36 25.02
C GLY A 79 2.74 8.05 24.62
N TYR A 80 2.04 7.11 23.99
CA TYR A 80 2.64 5.85 23.51
C TYR A 80 2.55 5.75 21.99
N ARG A 81 3.62 5.25 21.36
CA ARG A 81 3.64 4.96 19.92
C ARG A 81 2.84 3.68 19.64
N TRP A 82 1.80 3.78 18.81
CA TRP A 82 1.03 2.64 18.31
C TRP A 82 1.15 2.54 16.80
N CYS A 83 1.42 1.34 16.29
CA CYS A 83 1.46 1.05 14.86
C CYS A 83 0.26 0.20 14.44
N LYS A 84 -0.39 0.57 13.34
CA LYS A 84 -1.41 -0.26 12.72
C LYS A 84 -0.73 -1.32 11.87
N VAL A 85 -1.16 -2.58 11.99
CA VAL A 85 -0.55 -3.71 11.29
C VAL A 85 -1.59 -4.57 10.58
N ALA A 86 -1.18 -5.24 9.49
CA ALA A 86 -1.96 -6.20 8.72
C ALA A 86 -1.14 -7.45 8.39
#